data_AF-A0A4Y9NUK3-F1
#
_entry.id   AF-A0A4Y9NUK3-F1
#
_cell.length_a   1.000
_cell.length_b   1.000
_cell.length_c   1.000
_cell.angle_alpha   90.00
_cell.angle_beta   90.00
_cell.angle_gamma   90.00
#
_symmetry.space_group_name_H-M   'P 1'
#
loop_
_entity.id
_entity.type
_entity.pdbx_description
1 polymer ?
#
loop_
_entity_poly.entity_id
_entity_poly.type
_entity_poly.pdbx_seq_one_letter_code
_entity_poly.pdbx_strand_id
1 'polypeptide(L)'
;MPVPRSRVPGRSVRPLVVSADEVLLDDLLRLLAAAGAEPELATGGPALRRAHRDAPLVLVGADALAGGAVRVLPRRAGVVVVATR
;
A
#
# COMPACT_ATOMS: atom_id res chain seq x y z
N MET A 1 -19.71 -29.37 1.25
CA MET A 1 -20.35 -28.21 1.93
C MET A 1 -19.38 -27.04 1.81
N PRO A 2 -19.68 -25.95 1.08
CA PRO A 2 -18.74 -24.84 0.95
C PRO A 2 -18.69 -24.10 2.29
N VAL A 3 -17.49 -23.91 2.82
CA VAL A 3 -17.29 -23.05 4.00
C VAL A 3 -17.64 -21.61 3.62
N PRO A 4 -18.53 -20.92 4.36
CA PRO A 4 -18.76 -19.51 4.14
C PRO A 4 -17.48 -18.74 4.47
N ARG A 5 -16.90 -18.05 3.49
CA ARG A 5 -15.88 -17.04 3.77
C ARG A 5 -16.59 -15.88 4.47
N SER A 6 -16.45 -15.81 5.79
CA SER A 6 -16.82 -14.64 6.58
C SER A 6 -16.09 -13.42 6.03
N ARG A 7 -16.77 -12.57 5.26
CA ARG A 7 -16.31 -11.21 5.00
C ARG A 7 -16.78 -10.41 6.20
N VAL A 8 -15.88 -10.24 7.19
CA VAL A 8 -16.09 -9.24 8.23
C VAL A 8 -16.37 -7.91 7.51
N PRO A 9 -17.52 -7.24 7.70
CA PRO A 9 -17.72 -5.89 7.19
C PRO A 9 -16.97 -4.93 8.11
N GLY A 10 -15.64 -5.05 8.10
CA GLY A 10 -14.72 -4.04 8.59
C GLY A 10 -14.36 -3.17 7.41
N ARG A 11 -14.37 -1.85 7.62
CA ARG A 11 -13.81 -0.82 6.73
C ARG A 11 -12.68 -1.42 5.90
N SER A 12 -12.80 -1.49 4.57
CA SER A 12 -11.84 -2.18 3.70
C SER A 12 -10.42 -1.66 3.96
N VAL A 13 -9.65 -2.39 4.75
CA VAL A 13 -8.28 -2.03 5.12
C VAL A 13 -7.43 -2.45 3.91
N ARG A 14 -7.25 -1.54 2.96
CA ARG A 14 -6.50 -1.77 1.71
C ARG A 14 -5.02 -1.54 1.95
N PRO A 15 -4.10 -2.39 1.44
CA PRO A 15 -2.68 -2.05 1.40
C PRO A 15 -2.47 -0.71 0.71
N LEU A 16 -1.64 0.16 1.27
CA LEU A 16 -1.25 1.41 0.62
C LEU A 16 -0.01 1.15 -0.24
N VAL A 17 -0.02 1.62 -1.48
CA VAL A 17 1.14 1.64 -2.37
C VAL A 17 1.52 3.08 -2.71
N VAL A 18 2.80 3.41 -2.53
CA VAL A 18 3.37 4.73 -2.82
C VAL A 18 4.58 4.53 -3.72
N SER A 19 4.42 4.82 -5.00
CA SER A 19 5.47 4.74 -6.03
C SER A 19 5.03 5.59 -7.22
N ALA A 20 5.99 6.22 -7.90
CA ALA A 20 5.84 6.80 -9.23
C ALA A 20 6.48 5.92 -10.32
N ASP A 21 7.24 4.89 -9.93
CA ASP A 21 7.75 3.86 -10.85
C ASP A 21 6.60 2.95 -11.32
N GLU A 22 6.19 3.11 -12.58
CA GLU A 22 5.09 2.36 -13.20
C GLU A 22 5.39 0.86 -13.35
N VAL A 23 6.66 0.49 -13.56
CA VAL A 23 7.06 -0.92 -13.69
C VAL A 23 6.92 -1.61 -12.34
N LEU A 24 7.42 -0.96 -11.28
CA LEU A 24 7.23 -1.44 -9.92
C LEU A 24 5.74 -1.51 -9.53
N LEU A 25 4.95 -0.52 -9.94
CA LEU A 25 3.51 -0.52 -9.66
C LEU A 25 2.82 -1.72 -10.31
N ASP A 26 3.11 -2.06 -11.57
CA ASP A 26 2.52 -3.21 -12.25
C ASP A 26 2.85 -4.53 -11.53
N ASP A 27 4.12 -4.72 -11.14
CA ASP A 27 4.57 -5.89 -10.39
C ASP A 27 3.87 -5.99 -9.02
N LEU A 28 3.76 -4.89 -8.29
CA LEU A 28 3.08 -4.85 -6.99
C LEU A 28 1.58 -5.09 -7.11
N LEU A 29 0.93 -4.53 -8.14
CA LEU A 29 -0.48 -4.75 -8.42
C LEU A 29 -0.74 -6.23 -8.73
N ARG A 30 0.11 -6.84 -9.56
CA ARG A 30 0.04 -8.27 -9.88
C ARG A 30 0.23 -9.14 -8.63
N LEU A 31 1.20 -8.81 -7.77
CA LEU A 31 1.44 -9.53 -6.53
C LEU A 31 0.26 -9.43 -5.56
N LEU A 32 -0.28 -8.23 -5.36
CA LEU A 32 -1.42 -8.00 -4.47
C LEU A 32 -2.69 -8.68 -4.98
N ALA A 33 -2.93 -8.64 -6.29
CA ALA A 33 -4.02 -9.38 -6.92
C ALA A 33 -3.91 -10.88 -6.69
N ALA A 34 -2.71 -11.46 -6.83
CA ALA A 34 -2.45 -12.87 -6.52
C ALA A 34 -2.72 -13.21 -5.04
N ALA A 35 -2.51 -12.25 -4.13
CA ALA A 35 -2.84 -12.36 -2.71
C ALA A 35 -4.32 -12.05 -2.38
N GLY A 36 -5.15 -11.70 -3.36
CA GLY A 36 -6.55 -11.32 -3.16
C GLY A 36 -6.73 -9.97 -2.47
N ALA A 37 -5.74 -9.09 -2.55
CA ALA A 37 -5.75 -7.76 -1.96
C ALA A 37 -5.91 -6.68 -3.03
N GLU A 38 -6.77 -5.70 -2.77
CA GLU A 38 -6.89 -4.51 -3.62
C GLU A 38 -6.21 -3.31 -2.94
N PRO A 39 -5.14 -2.74 -3.51
CA PRO A 39 -4.46 -1.60 -2.90
C PRO A 39 -5.22 -0.28 -3.06
N GLU A 40 -4.82 0.68 -2.24
CA GLU A 40 -5.01 2.12 -2.46
C GLU A 40 -3.68 2.70 -2.93
N LEU A 41 -3.68 3.46 -4.04
CA LEU A 41 -2.50 4.20 -4.51
C LEU A 41 -2.61 5.65 -4.04
N ALA A 42 -1.54 6.19 -3.48
CA ALA A 42 -1.48 7.61 -3.13
C ALA A 42 -0.14 8.23 -3.50
N THR A 43 -0.19 9.40 -4.11
CA THR A 43 0.99 10.15 -4.59
C THR A 43 1.39 11.30 -3.66
N GLY A 44 0.58 11.61 -2.62
CA GLY A 44 0.92 12.65 -1.65
C GLY A 44 -0.27 13.24 -0.86
N GLY A 45 0.03 14.28 -0.08
CA GLY A 45 -0.99 15.12 0.55
C GLY A 45 -1.78 14.50 1.70
N PRO A 46 -2.95 15.06 2.04
CA PRO A 46 -3.81 14.57 3.12
C PRO A 46 -4.32 13.13 2.90
N ALA A 47 -4.56 12.76 1.64
CA ALA A 47 -4.98 11.41 1.26
C ALA A 47 -3.91 10.38 1.64
N LEU A 48 -2.65 10.63 1.31
CA LEU A 48 -1.53 9.78 1.69
C LEU A 48 -1.44 9.60 3.21
N ARG A 49 -1.57 10.68 4.01
CA ARG A 49 -1.55 10.57 5.48
C ARG A 49 -2.69 9.73 6.03
N ARG A 50 -3.91 9.89 5.48
CA ARG A 50 -5.07 9.10 5.89
C ARG A 50 -4.90 7.62 5.55
N ALA A 51 -4.52 7.33 4.31
CA ALA A 51 -4.27 5.97 3.84
C ALA A 51 -3.13 5.31 4.63
N HIS A 52 -2.05 6.04 4.91
CA HIS A 52 -0.91 5.54 5.69
C HIS A 52 -1.29 5.18 7.12
N ARG A 53 -2.22 5.90 7.74
CA ARG A 53 -2.71 5.55 9.09
C ARG A 53 -3.62 4.33 9.06
N ASP A 54 -4.49 4.25 8.05
CA ASP A 54 -5.57 3.27 8.03
C ASP A 54 -5.14 1.93 7.38
N ALA A 55 -4.11 1.91 6.53
CA ALA A 55 -3.69 0.71 5.79
C ALA A 55 -3.15 -0.41 6.72
N PRO A 56 -3.35 -1.70 6.39
CA PRO A 56 -2.78 -2.80 7.18
C PRO A 56 -1.30 -3.02 6.85
N LEU A 57 -0.89 -2.64 5.64
CA LEU A 57 0.45 -2.76 5.07
C LEU A 57 0.68 -1.53 4.18
N VAL A 58 1.89 -0.97 4.24
CA VAL A 58 2.31 0.16 3.41
C VAL A 58 3.54 -0.26 2.62
N LEU A 59 3.42 -0.23 1.29
CA LEU A 59 4.49 -0.50 0.33
C LEU A 59 4.98 0.82 -0.23
N VAL A 60 6.27 1.12 -0.04
CA VAL A 60 6.91 2.35 -0.51
C VAL A 60 7.99 1.97 -1.52
N GLY A 61 7.84 2.43 -2.76
CA GLY A 61 8.89 2.30 -3.76
C GLY A 61 10.13 3.10 -3.36
N ALA A 62 11.32 2.59 -3.73
CA ALA A 62 12.57 3.28 -3.44
C ALA A 62 12.64 4.68 -4.07
N ASP A 63 11.99 4.88 -5.22
CA ASP A 63 11.81 6.16 -5.91
C ASP A 63 11.11 7.21 -5.01
N ALA A 64 10.13 6.78 -4.22
CA ALA A 64 9.37 7.66 -3.33
C ALA A 64 10.19 8.16 -2.13
N LEU A 65 11.31 7.51 -1.78
CA LEU A 65 12.16 7.89 -0.64
C LEU A 65 12.90 9.21 -0.86
N ALA A 66 13.20 9.57 -2.11
CA ALA A 66 13.78 10.86 -2.45
C ALA A 66 12.76 12.00 -2.28
N GLY A 67 11.46 11.68 -2.30
CA GLY A 67 10.37 12.65 -2.19
C GLY A 67 10.05 13.06 -0.74
N GLY A 68 9.66 14.33 -0.55
CA GLY A 68 9.25 14.84 0.76
C GLY A 68 7.94 14.26 1.30
N ALA A 69 7.12 13.64 0.44
CA ALA A 69 5.77 13.15 0.79
C ALA A 69 5.78 12.06 1.85
N VAL A 70 6.73 11.11 1.79
CA VAL A 70 6.84 10.02 2.77
C VAL A 70 7.58 10.44 4.03
N ARG A 71 8.44 11.47 3.96
CA ARG A 71 9.23 11.96 5.11
C ARG A 71 8.36 12.54 6.24
N VAL A 72 7.17 13.04 5.90
CA VAL A 72 6.22 13.64 6.85
C VAL A 72 5.24 12.61 7.45
N LEU A 73 5.33 11.34 7.07
CA LEU A 73 4.44 10.30 7.58
C LEU A 73 4.88 9.83 8.98
N PRO A 74 3.95 9.57 9.90
CA PRO A 74 4.28 9.05 11.22
C PRO A 74 4.88 7.63 11.11
N ARG A 75 5.85 7.33 11.97
CA ARG A 75 6.44 5.98 12.05
C ARG A 75 5.39 4.97 12.54
N ARG A 76 5.37 3.79 11.92
CA ARG A 76 4.51 2.66 12.30
C ARG A 76 5.12 1.34 11.84
N ALA A 77 4.65 0.24 12.42
CA ALA A 77 4.92 -1.09 11.90
C ALA A 77 4.17 -1.33 10.57
N GLY A 78 4.63 -2.33 9.81
CA GLY A 78 4.02 -2.73 8.54
C GLY A 78 4.34 -1.79 7.38
N VAL A 79 5.50 -1.13 7.41
CA VAL A 79 6.03 -0.38 6.27
C VAL A 79 7.15 -1.21 5.62
N VAL A 80 7.04 -1.44 4.33
CA VAL A 80 8.04 -2.17 3.53
C VAL A 80 8.52 -1.27 2.40
N VAL A 81 9.83 -1.09 2.31
CA VAL A 81 10.45 -0.46 1.15
C VAL A 81 10.66 -1.52 0.08
N VAL A 82 10.21 -1.25 -1.13
CA VAL A 82 10.36 -2.14 -2.28
C VAL A 82 11.31 -1.48 -3.27
N ALA A 83 12.33 -2.23 -3.67
CA ALA A 83 13.31 -1.82 -4.66
C ALA A 83 13.45 -2.93 -5.70
N THR A 84 13.59 -2.54 -6.95
CA THR A 84 14.00 -3.42 -8.04
C THR A 84 15.52 -3.52 -8.08
N ARG A 85 16.04 -4.58 -8.72
CA ARG A 85 17.49 -4.78 -8.89
C ARG A 85 18.02 -3.99 -10.08
#